data_AF-A0A9E5QVU9-F1
#
_entry.id   AF-A0A9E5QVU9-F1
#
_cell.length_a   1.000
_cell.length_b   1.000
_cell.length_c   1.000
_cell.angle_alpha   90.00
_cell.angle_beta   90.00
_cell.angle_gamma   90.00
#
_symmetry.space_group_name_H-M   'P 1'
#
loop_
_entity.id
_entity.type
_entity.pdbx_description
1 polymer ?
#
loop_
_entity_poly.entity_id
_entity_poly.type
_entity_poly.pdbx_seq_one_letter_code
_entity_poly.pdbx_strand_id
1 'polypeptide(L)'
;MLIFVIKMKYLKSITFIFWLTGGLCPGFAQNIYPETVLAKYLAVKEQIAQNQLFLNAFQFQPGRLASPQWADYHRSEKYWFRGVSGSRFQLSLVEVIIDSGFVHQDIAFFYDEDERLAYLIEKQNDPALPYRELRIFFEGQTILRLEEDQAIINSSTIFYQKRLARLREMGQFLLEKFKDYQQYARP
;
A
#
# COMPACT_ATOMS: atom_id res chain seq x y z
N MET A 1 69.92 -4.86 6.83
CA MET A 1 68.86 -4.07 7.49
C MET A 1 69.37 -2.65 7.64
N LEU A 2 68.98 -1.75 6.74
CA LEU A 2 69.30 -0.32 6.84
C LEU A 2 68.12 0.46 6.26
N ILE A 3 67.53 1.27 7.12
CA ILE A 3 66.43 2.21 6.84
C ILE A 3 67.05 3.44 6.19
N PHE A 4 66.47 3.91 5.09
CA PHE A 4 66.68 5.28 4.60
C PHE A 4 65.35 6.04 4.64
N VAL A 5 65.30 7.01 5.55
CA VAL A 5 64.30 8.06 5.66
C VAL A 5 64.90 9.31 5.02
N ILE A 6 64.22 9.94 4.05
CA ILE A 6 64.35 11.39 3.80
C ILE A 6 62.97 12.01 3.45
N LYS A 7 62.43 12.67 4.48
CA LYS A 7 61.78 14.02 4.56
C LYS A 7 60.73 14.48 3.55
N MET A 8 59.53 14.69 4.13
CA MET A 8 58.51 15.70 3.82
C MET A 8 59.07 17.11 3.55
N LYS A 9 58.33 17.91 2.75
CA LYS A 9 58.09 19.34 3.03
C LYS A 9 57.00 20.00 2.15
N TYR A 10 56.02 20.61 2.83
CA TYR A 10 55.05 21.67 2.43
C TYR A 10 53.87 21.28 1.50
N LEU A 11 52.60 21.25 1.95
CA LEU A 11 51.71 22.29 2.54
C LEU A 11 51.25 23.35 1.51
N LYS A 12 49.99 23.26 1.05
CA LYS A 12 48.97 24.34 1.05
C LYS A 12 47.67 23.89 0.37
N SER A 13 46.57 24.18 1.05
CA SER A 13 45.18 23.98 0.66
C SER A 13 44.86 24.48 -0.75
N ILE A 14 44.24 23.63 -1.57
CA ILE A 14 43.34 24.06 -2.66
C ILE A 14 42.07 23.24 -2.54
N THR A 15 41.06 23.91 -2.03
CA THR A 15 39.64 23.62 -2.15
C THR A 15 39.32 23.24 -3.60
N PHE A 16 38.85 22.02 -3.84
CA PHE A 16 38.04 21.75 -5.03
C PHE A 16 36.85 20.89 -4.64
N ILE A 17 35.79 21.64 -4.31
CA ILE A 17 34.40 21.20 -4.32
C ILE A 17 34.15 20.58 -5.69
N PHE A 18 34.09 19.25 -5.78
CA PHE A 18 33.44 18.59 -6.90
C PHE A 18 31.98 18.33 -6.50
N TRP A 19 31.14 19.29 -6.90
CA TRP A 19 29.72 19.19 -7.23
C TRP A 19 29.24 17.72 -7.37
N LEU A 20 28.24 17.19 -6.65
CA LEU A 20 26.87 17.69 -6.44
C LEU A 20 26.29 18.36 -7.69
N THR A 21 26.14 17.57 -8.76
CA THR A 21 25.00 17.51 -9.70
C THR A 21 25.48 16.83 -10.98
N GLY A 22 24.88 15.69 -11.34
CA GLY A 22 25.25 15.03 -12.59
C GLY A 22 24.72 13.62 -12.73
N GLY A 23 23.40 13.49 -12.89
CA GLY A 23 22.82 12.30 -13.53
C GLY A 23 22.44 11.17 -12.59
N LEU A 24 21.48 11.41 -11.68
CA LEU A 24 20.54 10.34 -11.38
C LEU A 24 19.78 10.07 -12.69
N CYS A 25 20.08 8.94 -13.32
CA CYS A 25 19.32 8.43 -14.44
C CYS A 25 17.81 8.54 -14.10
N PRO A 26 17.02 9.33 -14.84
CA PRO A 26 15.61 9.57 -14.51
C PRO A 26 14.75 8.29 -14.49
N GLY A 27 15.25 7.18 -15.05
CA GLY A 27 14.60 5.87 -14.99
C GLY A 27 14.79 5.07 -13.68
N PHE A 28 15.76 5.42 -12.82
CA PHE A 28 15.96 4.70 -11.55
C PHE A 28 15.08 5.25 -10.42
N ALA A 29 14.92 6.58 -10.31
CA ALA A 29 14.11 7.19 -9.26
C ALA A 29 12.61 6.82 -9.35
N GLN A 30 12.08 6.66 -10.57
CA GLN A 30 10.66 6.33 -10.79
C GLN A 30 10.30 4.90 -10.36
N ASN A 31 11.25 3.96 -10.36
CA ASN A 31 11.02 2.58 -9.95
C ASN A 31 11.30 2.30 -8.47
N ILE A 32 12.04 3.16 -7.77
CA ILE A 32 12.40 2.91 -6.36
C ILE A 32 11.19 3.05 -5.43
N TYR A 33 10.28 3.97 -5.71
CA TYR A 33 9.14 4.23 -4.83
C TYR A 33 8.14 3.06 -4.76
N PRO A 34 7.65 2.49 -5.89
CA PRO A 34 6.79 1.30 -5.84
C PRO A 34 7.40 0.13 -5.05
N GLU A 35 8.69 -0.16 -5.23
CA GLU A 35 9.37 -1.24 -4.49
C GLU A 35 9.47 -0.93 -2.98
N THR A 36 9.70 0.34 -2.63
CA THR A 36 9.73 0.77 -1.23
C THR A 36 8.36 0.61 -0.57
N VAL A 37 7.28 0.96 -1.28
CA VAL A 37 5.92 0.76 -0.80
C VAL A 37 5.59 -0.72 -0.66
N LEU A 38 5.98 -1.55 -1.63
CA LEU A 38 5.80 -3.00 -1.56
C LEU A 38 6.54 -3.59 -0.35
N ALA A 39 7.78 -3.18 -0.11
CA ALA A 39 8.56 -3.62 1.05
C ALA A 39 7.88 -3.25 2.37
N LYS A 40 7.31 -2.03 2.48
CA LYS A 40 6.54 -1.61 3.66
C LYS A 40 5.26 -2.44 3.85
N TYR A 41 4.54 -2.72 2.77
CA TYR A 41 3.37 -3.60 2.80
C TYR A 41 3.74 -5.01 3.29
N LEU A 42 4.80 -5.60 2.75
CA LEU A 42 5.27 -6.93 3.14
C LEU A 42 5.72 -6.96 4.60
N ALA A 43 6.40 -5.92 5.09
CA ALA A 43 6.76 -5.79 6.49
C ALA A 43 5.51 -5.75 7.39
N VAL A 44 4.44 -5.05 7.00
CA VAL A 44 3.17 -5.07 7.73
C VAL A 44 2.53 -6.46 7.71
N LYS A 45 2.56 -7.17 6.59
CA LYS A 45 2.08 -8.56 6.53
C LYS A 45 2.87 -9.49 7.45
N GLU A 46 4.17 -9.29 7.58
CA GLU A 46 5.01 -10.03 8.53
C GLU A 46 4.66 -9.70 9.98
N GLN A 47 4.48 -8.41 10.32
CA GLN A 47 4.02 -7.98 11.65
C GLN A 47 2.67 -8.60 12.03
N ILE A 48 1.74 -8.70 11.07
CA ILE A 48 0.46 -9.38 11.27
C ILE A 48 0.68 -10.86 11.58
N ALA A 49 1.52 -11.55 10.81
CA ALA A 49 1.84 -12.96 11.05
C ALA A 49 2.50 -13.20 12.42
N GLN A 50 3.22 -12.20 12.94
CA GLN A 50 3.84 -12.20 14.25
C GLN A 50 2.93 -11.68 15.38
N ASN A 51 1.64 -11.38 15.10
CA ASN A 51 0.68 -10.81 16.05
C ASN A 51 1.12 -9.47 16.69
N GLN A 52 1.86 -8.64 15.94
CA GLN A 52 2.37 -7.35 16.42
C GLN A 52 1.43 -6.17 16.11
N LEU A 53 0.38 -6.39 15.34
CA LEU A 53 -0.68 -5.41 15.08
C LEU A 53 -1.99 -5.84 15.72
N PHE A 54 -2.81 -4.86 16.10
CA PHE A 54 -4.15 -5.08 16.62
C PHE A 54 -5.12 -5.38 15.47
N LEU A 55 -5.97 -6.39 15.64
CA LEU A 55 -7.01 -6.78 14.71
C LEU A 55 -8.38 -6.32 15.19
N ASN A 56 -9.16 -5.71 14.30
CA ASN A 56 -10.60 -5.59 14.45
C ASN A 56 -11.30 -6.19 13.22
N ALA A 57 -12.26 -7.08 13.42
CA ALA A 57 -12.93 -7.80 12.35
C ALA A 57 -14.43 -7.46 12.31
N PHE A 58 -14.93 -7.16 11.11
CA PHE A 58 -16.34 -6.91 10.85
C PHE A 58 -16.85 -7.89 9.80
N GLN A 59 -17.98 -8.54 10.10
CA GLN A 59 -18.69 -9.36 9.13
C GLN A 59 -19.98 -8.63 8.75
N PHE A 60 -20.14 -8.29 7.47
CA PHE A 60 -21.36 -7.66 6.98
C PHE A 60 -22.30 -8.74 6.46
N GLN A 61 -23.43 -8.93 7.14
CA GLN A 61 -24.54 -9.72 6.61
C GLN A 61 -25.43 -8.80 5.75
N PRO A 62 -25.83 -9.21 4.53
CA PRO A 62 -26.58 -8.37 3.61
C PRO A 62 -28.02 -8.17 4.12
N GLY A 63 -28.25 -7.13 4.93
CA GLY A 63 -29.57 -6.85 5.50
C GLY A 63 -29.92 -5.39 5.74
N ARG A 64 -29.05 -4.41 5.39
CA ARG A 64 -29.31 -2.98 5.69
C ARG A 64 -29.12 -1.98 4.55
N LEU A 65 -28.65 -2.42 3.39
CA LEU A 65 -28.69 -1.65 2.16
C LEU A 65 -29.33 -2.57 1.13
N ALA A 66 -30.33 -2.08 0.39
CA ALA A 66 -31.04 -2.84 -0.64
C ALA A 66 -30.07 -3.25 -1.77
N SER A 67 -29.29 -4.29 -1.52
CA SER A 67 -28.56 -5.05 -2.54
C SER A 67 -29.50 -6.14 -3.04
N PRO A 68 -29.46 -6.49 -4.35
CA PRO A 68 -30.27 -7.58 -4.88
C PRO A 68 -30.08 -8.84 -4.01
N GLN A 69 -31.18 -9.49 -3.66
CA GLN A 69 -31.19 -10.72 -2.85
C GLN A 69 -30.51 -11.85 -3.64
N TRP A 70 -29.18 -11.93 -3.57
CA TRP A 70 -28.41 -13.11 -3.90
C TRP A 70 -27.98 -13.75 -2.58
N ALA A 71 -28.49 -14.96 -2.33
CA ALA A 71 -28.38 -15.65 -1.04
C ALA A 71 -26.94 -15.94 -0.60
N ASP A 72 -25.94 -15.79 -1.48
CA ASP A 72 -24.57 -16.24 -1.27
C ASP A 72 -23.54 -15.10 -1.21
N TYR A 73 -23.98 -13.85 -0.98
CA TYR A 73 -23.07 -12.72 -0.83
C TYR A 73 -22.56 -12.58 0.61
N HIS A 74 -21.26 -12.77 0.82
CA HIS A 74 -20.58 -12.55 2.09
C HIS A 74 -19.43 -11.55 1.92
N ARG A 75 -19.41 -10.53 2.77
CA ARG A 75 -18.30 -9.59 2.87
C ARG A 75 -17.73 -9.59 4.29
N SER A 76 -16.44 -9.81 4.40
CA SER A 76 -15.69 -9.66 5.66
C SER A 76 -14.59 -8.62 5.51
N GLU A 77 -14.37 -7.86 6.57
CA GLU A 77 -13.36 -6.81 6.62
C GLU A 77 -12.50 -6.98 7.87
N LYS A 78 -11.19 -6.95 7.71
CA LYS A 78 -10.21 -7.01 8.80
C LYS A 78 -9.37 -5.76 8.79
N TYR A 79 -9.34 -5.06 9.91
CA TYR A 79 -8.61 -3.81 10.09
C TYR A 79 -7.41 -4.09 10.98
N TRP A 80 -6.21 -3.81 10.47
CA TRP A 80 -4.95 -3.98 11.16
C TRP A 80 -4.36 -2.61 11.46
N PHE A 81 -4.14 -2.35 12.74
CA PHE A 81 -3.71 -1.04 13.22
C PHE A 81 -2.71 -1.16 14.37
N ARG A 82 -1.97 -0.09 14.61
CA ARG A 82 -1.06 0.05 15.76
C ARG A 82 -1.51 1.15 16.69
N GLY A 83 -1.18 1.02 17.98
CA GLY A 83 -1.34 2.12 18.93
C GLY A 83 -0.34 3.23 18.65
N VAL A 84 -0.80 4.47 18.68
CA VAL A 84 0.03 5.68 18.66
C VAL A 84 -0.29 6.53 19.90
N SER A 85 0.59 7.47 20.24
CA SER A 85 0.47 8.27 21.46
C SER A 85 -0.92 8.92 21.62
N GLY A 86 -1.46 8.90 22.84
CA GLY A 86 -2.70 9.61 23.17
C GLY A 86 -3.99 8.89 22.74
N SER A 87 -4.08 7.58 22.97
CA SER A 87 -5.26 6.73 22.68
C SER A 87 -5.73 6.77 21.22
N ARG A 88 -4.83 7.14 20.31
CA ARG A 88 -5.08 7.10 18.87
C ARG A 88 -4.54 5.79 18.32
N PHE A 89 -5.22 5.25 17.33
CA PHE A 89 -4.70 4.14 16.54
C PHE A 89 -4.35 4.64 15.15
N GLN A 90 -3.44 3.94 14.51
CA GLN A 90 -3.05 4.22 13.13
C GLN A 90 -3.35 3.01 12.27
N LEU A 91 -4.16 3.21 11.23
CA LEU A 91 -4.49 2.15 10.27
C LEU A 91 -3.27 1.82 9.41
N SER A 92 -2.97 0.54 9.24
CA SER A 92 -1.88 0.08 8.37
C SER A 92 -2.39 -0.76 7.20
N LEU A 93 -3.34 -1.66 7.44
CA LEU A 93 -3.89 -2.54 6.41
C LEU A 93 -5.37 -2.81 6.66
N VAL A 94 -6.17 -2.80 5.59
CA VAL A 94 -7.52 -3.37 5.60
C VAL A 94 -7.59 -4.50 4.58
N GLU A 95 -8.03 -5.68 5.00
CA GLU A 95 -8.28 -6.82 4.13
C GLU A 95 -9.79 -7.00 3.99
N VAL A 96 -10.26 -7.05 2.74
CA VAL A 96 -11.67 -7.21 2.40
C VAL A 96 -11.81 -8.48 1.58
N ILE A 97 -12.56 -9.45 2.11
CA ILE A 97 -12.90 -10.67 1.40
C ILE A 97 -14.37 -10.58 0.98
N ILE A 98 -14.63 -10.80 -0.30
CA ILE A 98 -15.96 -10.83 -0.89
C ILE A 98 -16.15 -12.19 -1.56
N ASP A 99 -17.13 -12.94 -1.05
CA ASP A 99 -17.60 -14.19 -1.63
C ASP A 99 -19.00 -13.97 -2.21
N SER A 100 -19.22 -14.42 -3.44
CA SER A 100 -20.51 -14.35 -4.14
C SER A 100 -20.67 -15.56 -5.04
N GLY A 101 -21.27 -16.63 -4.50
CA GLY A 101 -21.39 -17.90 -5.22
C GLY A 101 -20.01 -18.49 -5.53
N PHE A 102 -19.64 -18.56 -6.82
CA PHE A 102 -18.32 -19.05 -7.25
C PHE A 102 -17.26 -17.94 -7.35
N VAL A 103 -17.65 -16.68 -7.17
CA VAL A 103 -16.73 -15.54 -7.22
C VAL A 103 -16.15 -15.29 -5.84
N HIS A 104 -14.82 -15.30 -5.75
CA HIS A 104 -14.02 -14.97 -4.59
C HIS A 104 -13.10 -13.81 -4.95
N GLN A 105 -13.08 -12.80 -4.08
CA GLN A 105 -12.27 -11.61 -4.23
C GLN A 105 -11.63 -11.24 -2.89
N ASP A 106 -10.32 -11.11 -2.87
CA ASP A 106 -9.51 -10.65 -1.75
C ASP A 106 -8.86 -9.32 -2.12
N ILE A 107 -9.10 -8.29 -1.31
CA ILE A 107 -8.61 -6.93 -1.56
C ILE A 107 -7.89 -6.44 -0.32
N ALA A 108 -6.62 -6.08 -0.47
CA ALA A 108 -5.82 -5.49 0.59
C ALA A 108 -5.55 -4.00 0.29
N PHE A 109 -5.92 -3.15 1.23
CA PHE A 109 -5.71 -1.70 1.22
C PHE A 109 -4.64 -1.32 2.22
N PHE A 110 -3.46 -0.95 1.72
CA PHE A 110 -2.33 -0.54 2.56
C PHE A 110 -2.25 0.98 2.64
N TYR A 111 -2.17 1.46 3.88
CA TYR A 111 -2.09 2.89 4.19
C TYR A 111 -0.69 3.22 4.73
N ASP A 112 -0.16 4.37 4.32
CA ASP A 112 1.13 4.86 4.80
C ASP A 112 1.05 5.48 6.20
N GLU A 113 2.15 6.09 6.62
CA GLU A 113 2.27 6.71 7.93
C GLU A 113 1.35 7.93 8.14
N ASP A 114 0.89 8.53 7.03
CA ASP A 114 -0.04 9.66 7.02
C ASP A 114 -1.50 9.20 6.79
N GLU A 115 -1.75 7.89 6.87
CA GLU A 115 -3.04 7.25 6.57
C GLU A 115 -3.52 7.50 5.13
N ARG A 116 -2.61 7.66 4.18
CA ARG A 116 -2.93 7.77 2.75
C ARG A 116 -2.83 6.39 2.12
N LEU A 117 -3.79 6.07 1.24
CA LEU A 117 -3.73 4.83 0.47
C LEU A 117 -2.47 4.84 -0.40
N ALA A 118 -1.53 3.95 -0.12
CA ALA A 118 -0.23 3.87 -0.78
C ALA A 118 -0.12 2.65 -1.70
N TYR A 119 -0.80 1.56 -1.34
CA TYR A 119 -0.82 0.35 -2.14
C TYR A 119 -2.16 -0.37 -2.04
N LEU A 120 -2.58 -0.94 -3.16
CA LEU A 120 -3.74 -1.81 -3.25
C LEU A 120 -3.35 -3.07 -4.00
N ILE A 121 -3.78 -4.22 -3.48
CA ILE A 121 -3.78 -5.46 -4.23
C ILE A 121 -5.18 -6.05 -4.23
N GLU A 122 -5.64 -6.45 -5.40
CA GLU A 122 -6.87 -7.20 -5.60
C GLU A 122 -6.51 -8.55 -6.21
N LYS A 123 -6.96 -9.64 -5.60
CA LYS A 123 -6.88 -11.00 -6.13
C LYS A 123 -8.28 -11.56 -6.28
N GLN A 124 -8.58 -12.18 -7.41
CA GLN A 124 -9.96 -12.51 -7.73
C GLN A 124 -10.08 -13.64 -8.77
N ASN A 125 -11.20 -14.36 -8.80
CA ASN A 125 -11.46 -15.47 -9.74
C ASN A 125 -12.67 -15.27 -10.69
N ASP A 126 -13.31 -14.10 -10.67
CA ASP A 126 -14.41 -13.70 -11.55
C ASP A 126 -14.01 -13.83 -13.03
N PRO A 127 -14.68 -14.71 -13.80
CA PRO A 127 -14.40 -14.87 -15.23
C PRO A 127 -14.73 -13.62 -16.06
N ALA A 128 -15.52 -12.68 -15.53
CA ALA A 128 -15.87 -11.43 -16.22
C ALA A 128 -14.73 -10.39 -16.21
N LEU A 129 -13.73 -10.55 -15.34
CA LEU A 129 -12.59 -9.63 -15.24
C LEU A 129 -11.38 -10.20 -16.00
N PRO A 130 -10.58 -9.34 -16.68
CA PRO A 130 -9.49 -9.78 -17.55
C PRO A 130 -8.22 -10.20 -16.81
N TYR A 131 -8.07 -9.81 -15.55
CA TYR A 131 -6.90 -10.09 -14.70
C TYR A 131 -7.25 -11.07 -13.58
N ARG A 132 -6.28 -11.69 -12.91
CA ARG A 132 -6.49 -12.42 -11.65
C ARG A 132 -5.92 -11.68 -10.45
N GLU A 133 -4.87 -10.91 -10.67
CA GLU A 133 -4.24 -10.05 -9.68
C GLU A 133 -4.03 -8.65 -10.26
N LEU A 134 -4.51 -7.63 -9.53
CA LEU A 134 -4.30 -6.23 -9.87
C LEU A 134 -3.58 -5.54 -8.71
N ARG A 135 -2.41 -4.97 -8.98
CA ARG A 135 -1.65 -4.18 -8.00
C ARG A 135 -1.60 -2.73 -8.42
N ILE A 136 -1.87 -1.84 -7.48
CA ILE A 136 -1.91 -0.40 -7.72
C ILE A 136 -1.02 0.30 -6.69
N PHE A 137 -0.09 1.09 -7.18
CA PHE A 137 0.81 1.91 -6.38
C PHE A 137 0.37 3.37 -6.48
N PHE A 138 0.25 4.03 -5.33
CA PHE A 138 -0.23 5.40 -5.24
C PHE A 138 0.85 6.31 -4.63
N GLU A 139 0.84 7.56 -5.06
CA GLU A 139 1.48 8.68 -4.36
C GLU A 139 0.45 9.78 -4.23
N GLY A 140 -0.13 9.89 -3.02
CA GLY A 140 -1.29 10.75 -2.78
C GLY A 140 -2.47 10.37 -3.68
N GLN A 141 -2.85 11.25 -4.61
CA GLN A 141 -3.96 11.03 -5.54
C GLN A 141 -3.53 10.44 -6.89
N THR A 142 -2.24 10.32 -7.13
CA THR A 142 -1.69 9.88 -8.42
C THR A 142 -1.43 8.38 -8.39
N ILE A 143 -1.71 7.69 -9.50
CA ILE A 143 -1.29 6.29 -9.69
C ILE A 143 0.12 6.31 -10.28
N LEU A 144 1.07 5.72 -9.56
CA LEU A 144 2.45 5.61 -9.99
C LEU A 144 2.67 4.42 -10.91
N ARG A 145 2.07 3.28 -10.55
CA ARG A 145 2.21 2.03 -11.29
C ARG A 145 0.95 1.20 -11.13
N LEU A 146 0.57 0.56 -12.22
CA LEU A 146 -0.51 -0.42 -12.28
C LEU A 146 0.07 -1.71 -12.84
N GLU A 147 -0.13 -2.82 -12.13
CA GLU A 147 0.32 -4.14 -12.57
C GLU A 147 -0.88 -5.09 -12.65
N GLU A 148 -1.02 -5.75 -13.78
CA GLU A 148 -1.98 -6.83 -14.04
C GLU A 148 -1.19 -8.12 -14.15
N ASP A 149 -1.48 -9.10 -13.29
CA ASP A 149 -0.84 -10.42 -13.31
C ASP A 149 0.70 -10.32 -13.40
N GLN A 150 1.29 -9.38 -12.65
CA GLN A 150 2.71 -9.03 -12.59
C GLN A 150 3.27 -8.26 -13.80
N ALA A 151 2.46 -7.96 -14.82
CA ALA A 151 2.83 -7.13 -15.95
C ALA A 151 2.43 -5.67 -15.72
N ILE A 152 3.34 -4.74 -15.95
CA ILE A 152 3.03 -3.30 -15.88
C ILE A 152 2.10 -2.94 -17.05
N ILE A 153 0.96 -2.32 -16.74
CA ILE A 153 -0.05 -1.93 -17.73
C ILE A 153 -0.34 -0.43 -17.70
N ASN A 154 -0.90 0.08 -18.79
CA ASN A 154 -1.40 1.44 -18.88
C ASN A 154 -2.89 1.49 -18.47
N SER A 155 -3.23 2.40 -17.57
CA SER A 155 -4.59 2.58 -17.02
C SER A 155 -5.56 3.30 -17.98
N SER A 156 -5.16 3.56 -19.22
CA SER A 156 -5.92 4.38 -20.18
C SER A 156 -7.24 3.76 -20.66
N THR A 157 -7.49 2.48 -20.42
CA THR A 157 -8.77 1.86 -20.79
C THR A 157 -9.90 2.32 -19.86
N ILE A 158 -11.09 2.54 -20.43
CA ILE A 158 -12.29 2.97 -19.67
C ILE A 158 -12.61 1.98 -18.55
N PHE A 159 -12.38 0.68 -18.78
CA PHE A 159 -12.54 -0.37 -17.79
C PHE A 159 -11.67 -0.12 -16.56
N TYR A 160 -10.36 0.10 -16.75
CA TYR A 160 -9.44 0.36 -15.65
C TYR A 160 -9.79 1.65 -14.94
N GLN A 161 -10.11 2.74 -15.65
CA GLN A 161 -10.50 4.00 -15.00
C GLN A 161 -11.68 3.82 -14.04
N LYS A 162 -12.75 3.13 -14.47
CA LYS A 162 -13.92 2.87 -13.61
C LYS A 162 -13.56 1.96 -12.43
N ARG A 163 -12.77 0.92 -12.66
CA ARG A 163 -12.34 -0.02 -11.60
C ARG A 163 -11.49 0.68 -10.55
N LEU A 164 -10.51 1.47 -11.00
CA LEU A 164 -9.59 2.23 -10.15
C LEU A 164 -10.32 3.26 -9.29
N ALA A 165 -11.29 3.98 -9.87
CA ALA A 165 -12.13 4.91 -9.12
C ALA A 165 -12.90 4.20 -8.00
N ARG A 166 -13.60 3.11 -8.32
CA ARG A 166 -14.35 2.31 -7.34
C ARG A 166 -13.46 1.77 -6.22
N LEU A 167 -12.30 1.21 -6.57
CA LEU A 167 -11.35 0.67 -5.58
C LEU A 167 -10.82 1.78 -4.68
N ARG A 168 -10.48 2.94 -5.24
CA ARG A 168 -10.04 4.11 -4.45
C ARG A 168 -11.12 4.60 -3.49
N GLU A 169 -12.34 4.78 -3.97
CA GLU A 169 -13.50 5.18 -3.15
C GLU A 169 -13.73 4.18 -2.01
N MET A 170 -13.63 2.88 -2.29
CA MET A 170 -13.74 1.86 -1.26
C MET A 170 -12.62 1.99 -0.21
N GLY A 171 -11.36 2.20 -0.62
CA GLY A 171 -10.26 2.42 0.31
C GLY A 171 -10.45 3.67 1.18
N GLN A 172 -10.99 4.75 0.62
CA GLN A 172 -11.31 5.97 1.38
C GLN A 172 -12.44 5.72 2.39
N PHE A 173 -13.53 5.09 1.95
CA PHE A 173 -14.66 4.73 2.80
C PHE A 173 -14.23 3.86 3.99
N LEU A 174 -13.36 2.86 3.77
CA LEU A 174 -12.86 1.98 4.84
C LEU A 174 -12.02 2.76 5.87
N LEU A 175 -11.21 3.72 5.42
CA LEU A 175 -10.44 4.58 6.31
C LEU A 175 -11.34 5.47 7.17
N GLU A 176 -12.36 6.10 6.56
CA GLU A 176 -13.33 6.93 7.27
C GLU A 176 -14.10 6.11 8.31
N LYS A 177 -14.59 4.93 7.93
CA LYS A 177 -15.27 3.99 8.83
C LYS A 177 -14.37 3.61 10.02
N PHE A 178 -13.09 3.37 9.79
CA PHE A 178 -12.13 3.12 10.87
C PHE A 178 -11.98 4.32 11.81
N LYS A 179 -11.89 5.53 11.28
CA LYS A 179 -11.81 6.77 12.07
C LYS A 179 -13.04 6.99 12.93
N ASP A 180 -14.23 6.67 12.42
CA ASP A 180 -15.46 6.73 13.20
C ASP A 180 -15.41 5.75 14.38
N TYR A 181 -14.94 4.52 14.18
CA TYR A 181 -14.79 3.56 15.28
C TYR A 181 -13.82 4.02 16.37
N GLN A 182 -12.74 4.72 16.00
CA GLN A 182 -11.83 5.28 17.00
C GLN A 182 -12.49 6.32 17.91
N GLN A 183 -13.52 7.03 17.43
CA GLN A 183 -14.24 8.01 18.25
C GLN A 183 -15.02 7.32 19.38
N TYR A 184 -15.53 6.12 19.13
CA TYR A 184 -16.26 5.31 20.12
C TYR A 184 -15.34 4.47 21.02
N ALA A 185 -14.07 4.33 20.66
CA ALA A 185 -13.05 3.64 21.46
C ALA A 185 -12.36 4.55 22.49
N ARG A 186 -12.84 5.80 22.67
CA ARG A 186 -12.37 6.70 23.73
C ARG A 186 -12.86 6.18 25.10
N PRO A 187 -11.99 6.12 26.12
CA PRO A 187 -12.36 5.68 27.47
C PRO A 187 -13.39 6.60 28.13
#